data_AF-A0A4U9HI03-F1
#
_entry.id   AF-A0A4U9HI03-F1
#
_cell.length_a   1.000
_cell.length_b   1.000
_cell.length_c   1.000
_cell.angle_alpha   90.00
_cell.angle_beta   90.00
_cell.angle_gamma   90.00
#
_symmetry.space_group_name_H-M   'P 1'
#
loop_
_entity.id
_entity.type
_entity.pdbx_description
1 polymer ?
#
loop_
_entity_poly.entity_id
_entity_poly.type
_entity_poly.pdbx_seq_one_letter_code
_entity_poly.pdbx_strand_id
1 'polypeptide(L)' 'MIQAGVIPVTWQQVMLEWQRDWARKETYNAVMDIVREHSGAYGMGVDYAYTMVHNAPSRQKSEHETLAPVPAPVR' A
#
# COMPACT_ATOMS: atom_id res chain seq x y z
N MET A 1 -15.55 -23.07 -9.29
CA MET A 1 -15.46 -21.72 -9.93
C MET A 1 -14.44 -21.72 -11.05
N ILE A 2 -13.16 -22.01 -10.79
CA ILE A 2 -12.13 -22.11 -11.85
C ILE A 2 -12.48 -23.18 -12.89
N GLN A 3 -12.91 -24.37 -12.45
CA GLN A 3 -13.38 -25.44 -13.34
C GLN A 3 -14.61 -25.06 -14.18
N ALA A 4 -15.34 -24.01 -13.79
CA ALA A 4 -16.46 -23.44 -14.53
C ALA A 4 -16.03 -22.23 -15.40
N GLY A 5 -14.73 -21.99 -15.56
CA GLY A 5 -14.18 -20.91 -16.38
C GLY A 5 -13.99 -19.56 -15.68
N VAL A 6 -14.24 -19.45 -14.37
CA VAL A 6 -14.05 -18.18 -13.63
C VAL A 6 -12.55 -17.89 -13.45
N ILE A 7 -12.14 -16.65 -13.75
CA ILE A 7 -10.79 -16.13 -13.48
C ILE A 7 -10.82 -15.39 -12.14
N PRO A 8 -10.23 -15.94 -11.06
CA PRO A 8 -10.18 -15.25 -9.79
C PRO A 8 -9.17 -14.10 -9.85
N VAL A 9 -9.59 -12.95 -9.36
CA VAL A 9 -8.75 -11.76 -9.21
C VAL A 9 -8.89 -11.20 -7.79
N THR A 10 -7.90 -10.43 -7.34
CA THR A 10 -7.99 -9.73 -6.07
C THR A 10 -8.86 -8.48 -6.21
N TRP A 11 -9.39 -8.00 -5.09
CA TRP A 11 -10.14 -6.73 -5.07
C TRP A 11 -9.32 -5.56 -5.64
N GLN A 12 -8.00 -5.57 -5.41
CA GLN A 12 -7.09 -4.53 -5.88
C GLN A 12 -7.03 -4.52 -7.40
N GLN A 13 -6.97 -5.69 -8.04
CA GLN A 13 -6.98 -5.77 -9.50
C GLN A 13 -8.31 -5.24 -10.07
N VAL A 14 -9.45 -5.61 -9.49
CA VAL A 14 -10.77 -5.11 -9.90
C VAL A 14 -10.83 -3.58 -9.81
N MET A 15 -10.41 -3.02 -8.68
CA MET A 15 -10.40 -1.57 -8.47
C MET A 15 -9.48 -0.85 -9.48
N LEU A 16 -8.30 -1.40 -9.75
CA LEU A 16 -7.35 -0.80 -10.70
C LEU A 16 -7.81 -0.95 -12.16
N GLU A 17 -8.58 -1.98 -12.50
CA GLU A 17 -9.25 -2.09 -13.80
C GLU A 17 -10.36 -1.05 -13.98
N TRP A 18 -11.07 -0.68 -12.91
CA TRP A 18 -12.03 0.43 -12.94
C TRP A 18 -11.33 1.79 -13.09
N GLN A 19 -10.25 2.03 -12.33
CA GLN A 19 -9.46 3.26 -12.48
C GLN A 19 -8.88 3.37 -13.89
N ARG A 20 -8.12 2.34 -14.32
CA ARG A 20 -7.46 2.12 -15.62
C ARG A 20 -6.46 3.19 -16.09
N ASP A 21 -6.78 4.46 -15.90
CA ASP A 21 -6.08 5.62 -16.40
C ASP A 21 -5.91 6.66 -15.28
N TRP A 22 -4.67 7.07 -15.04
CA TRP A 22 -4.33 8.06 -14.01
C TRP A 22 -4.59 9.51 -14.45
N ALA A 23 -4.92 9.75 -15.72
CA ALA A 23 -5.46 11.03 -16.18
C ALA A 23 -6.88 11.28 -15.65
N ARG A 24 -7.61 10.22 -15.23
CA ARG A 24 -8.95 10.32 -14.61
C ARG A 24 -8.83 10.74 -13.15
N LYS A 25 -9.05 12.03 -12.90
CA LYS A 25 -8.79 12.65 -11.59
C LYS A 25 -9.97 12.53 -10.63
N GLU A 26 -11.17 12.24 -11.12
CA GLU A 26 -12.40 12.17 -10.32
C GLU A 26 -12.30 11.09 -9.23
N THR A 27 -11.65 9.97 -9.55
CA THR A 27 -11.49 8.82 -8.63
C THR A 27 -10.06 8.68 -8.08
N TYR A 28 -9.12 9.51 -8.52
CA TYR A 28 -7.70 9.41 -8.16
C TYR A 28 -7.47 9.38 -6.66
N ASN A 29 -7.98 10.39 -5.94
CA ASN A 29 -7.76 10.51 -4.50
C ASN A 29 -8.40 9.35 -3.74
N ALA A 30 -9.64 8.98 -4.09
CA ALA A 30 -10.35 7.87 -3.46
C ALA A 30 -9.60 6.54 -3.64
N VAL A 31 -9.08 6.28 -4.84
CA VAL A 31 -8.26 5.08 -5.10
C VAL A 31 -6.95 5.13 -4.31
N MET A 32 -6.27 6.28 -4.28
CA MET A 32 -5.02 6.45 -3.52
C MET A 32 -5.22 6.22 -2.01
N ASP A 33 -6.36 6.65 -1.46
CA ASP A 33 -6.69 6.44 -0.04
C ASP A 33 -6.86 4.95 0.28
N ILE A 34 -7.61 4.23 -0.56
CA ILE A 34 -7.78 2.77 -0.42
C ILE A 34 -6.43 2.06 -0.56
N VAL A 35 -5.61 2.48 -1.53
CA VAL A 35 -4.31 1.86 -1.80
C VAL A 35 -3.37 2.00 -0.60
N ARG A 36 -3.27 3.20 -0.04
CA ARG A 36 -2.36 3.47 1.10
C ARG A 36 -2.74 2.68 2.35
N GLU A 37 -4.04 2.45 2.57
CA GLU A 37 -4.52 1.79 3.79
C GLU A 37 -4.58 0.26 3.65
N HIS A 38 -4.92 -0.27 2.47
CA HIS A 38 -5.29 -1.69 2.33
C HIS A 38 -4.44 -2.50 1.36
N SER A 39 -3.51 -1.87 0.63
CA SER A 39 -2.82 -2.50 -0.51
C SER A 39 -1.39 -2.98 -0.20
N GLY A 40 -1.04 -3.08 1.09
CA GLY A 40 0.25 -3.61 1.56
C GLY A 40 1.45 -2.98 0.83
N ALA A 41 2.24 -3.80 0.14
CA ALA A 41 3.43 -3.36 -0.59
C ALA A 41 3.15 -2.29 -1.66
N TYR A 42 1.99 -2.30 -2.32
CA TYR A 42 1.63 -1.24 -3.26
C TYR A 42 1.44 0.08 -2.51
N GLY A 43 0.73 0.05 -1.37
CA GLY A 43 0.56 1.21 -0.49
C GLY A 43 1.90 1.79 -0.02
N MET A 44 2.85 0.92 0.35
CA MET A 44 4.21 1.33 0.69
C MET A 44 4.95 1.98 -0.50
N GLY A 45 4.76 1.48 -1.72
CA GLY A 45 5.32 2.08 -2.93
C GLY A 45 4.77 3.50 -3.18
N VAL A 46 3.47 3.71 -2.93
CA VAL A 46 2.86 5.05 -2.97
C VAL A 46 3.49 5.95 -1.91
N ASP A 47 3.60 5.49 -0.66
CA ASP A 47 4.24 6.26 0.42
C ASP A 47 5.69 6.63 0.08
N TYR A 48 6.44 5.69 -0.51
CA TYR A 48 7.80 5.96 -1.01
C TYR A 48 7.81 7.06 -2.07
N ALA A 49 6.92 7.00 -3.08
CA ALA A 49 6.85 8.04 -4.10
C ALA A 49 6.50 9.42 -3.50
N TYR A 50 5.54 9.47 -2.57
CA TYR A 50 5.17 10.72 -1.89
C TYR A 50 6.36 11.30 -1.11
N THR A 51 7.03 10.48 -0.32
CA THR A 51 8.10 10.95 0.60
C THR A 51 9.43 11.20 -0.09
N MET A 52 9.85 10.31 -0.98
CA MET A 52 11.19 10.33 -1.57
C MET A 52 11.26 10.99 -2.94
N VAL A 53 10.15 11.01 -3.70
CA VAL A 53 10.11 11.63 -5.03
C VAL A 53 9.42 12.99 -4.99
N HIS A 54 8.34 13.11 -4.20
CA HIS A 54 7.55 14.35 -4.10
C HIS A 54 7.84 15.19 -2.85
N ASN A 55 8.76 14.75 -1.99
CA ASN A 55 9.16 15.44 -0.75
C ASN A 55 7.98 15.74 0.20
N ALA A 56 6.91 14.94 0.14
CA ALA A 56 5.82 15.02 1.09
C ALA A 56 6.26 14.46 2.46
N PRO A 57 5.69 14.95 3.58
CA PRO A 57 5.99 14.40 4.89
C PRO A 57 5.55 12.92 4.99
N SER A 58 6.27 12.15 5.80
CA SER A 58 5.89 10.77 6.10
C SER A 58 4.55 10.71 6.84
N ARG A 59 3.70 9.74 6.49
CA ARG A 59 2.43 9.46 7.19
C ARG A 59 2.58 8.58 8.43
N GLN A 60 3.78 8.04 8.68
CA GLN A 60 4.07 7.20 9.84
C GLN A 60 3.76 7.94 11.13
N LYS A 61 2.99 7.32 12.02
CA LYS A 61 2.61 7.92 13.31
C LYS A 61 3.58 7.57 14.44
N SER A 62 4.40 6.55 14.27
CA SER A 62 5.35 6.07 15.27
C SER A 62 6.78 6.23 14.78
N GLU A 63 7.68 6.56 15.70
CA GLU A 63 9.12 6.48 15.46
C GLU A 63 9.53 5.01 15.41
N HIS A 64 10.41 4.67 14.46
CA HIS A 64 10.93 3.32 14.29
C HIS A 64 12.31 3.25 14.95
N GLU A 65 12.30 3.14 16.28
CA GLU A 65 13.53 2.97 17.04
C GLU A 65 14.04 1.53 16.87
N THR A 66 15.29 1.39 16.42
CA THR A 66 15.96 0.09 16.43
C THR A 66 16.55 -0.12 17.82
N LEU A 67 15.96 -1.02 18.59
CA LEU A 67 16.49 -1.38 19.91
C LEU A 67 17.75 -2.24 19.77
N ALA A 68 18.71 -2.02 20.66
CA ALA A 68 19.87 -2.91 20.77
C ALA A 68 19.44 -4.30 21.26
N PRO A 69 20.10 -5.39 20.82
CA PRO A 69 19.80 -6.74 21.29
C PRO A 69 20.06 -6.87 22.79
N VAL A 70 19.07 -7.35 23.54
CA VAL A 70 19.19 -7.64 24.98
C VAL A 70 19.45 -9.14 25.18
N PRO A 71 20.59 -9.53 25.79
CA PRO A 71 20.86 -10.93 26.09
C PRO A 71 19.79 -11.53 27.02
N ALA A 72 19.39 -12.78 26.77
CA ALA A 72 18.50 -13.50 27.67
C ALA A 72 19.17 -13.74 29.04
N PRO A 73 18.43 -13.67 30.16
CA PRO A 73 18.98 -13.97 31.48
C PRO A 73 19.45 -15.43 31.55
N VAL A 74 20.68 -15.64 32.01
CA VAL A 74 21.25 -16.98 32.24
C VAL A 74 20.66 -17.53 33.55
N ARG A 75 20.10 -18.74 33.50
CA ARG A 75 19.57 -19.45 34.68
C ARG A 75 20.69 -20.07 35.50
#